data_AF-A0AAV4F4Y4-F1
#
_entry.id   AF-A0AAV4F4Y4-F1
#
_cell.length_a   1.000
_cell.length_b   1.000
_cell.length_c   1.000
_cell.angle_alpha   90.00
_cell.angle_beta   90.00
_cell.angle_gamma   90.00
#
_symmetry.space_group_name_H-M   'P 1'
#
loop_
_entity.id
_entity.type
_entity.pdbx_description
1 polymer ?
#
loop_
_entity_poly.entity_id
_entity_poly.type
_entity_poly.pdbx_seq_one_letter_code
_entity_poly.pdbx_strand_id
1 'polypeptide(L)'
;MKLGNLLEKRKNLKQRLLSSQREQRIAAITTYRTKNKLVKTSAKSNKNTSLDGKASEAQEAASMGDIQTLFRITRDLTRINSSQFSTVKDEHGKLITKLEDQIIR
;
A
#
# COMPACT_ATOMS: atom_id res chain seq x y z
N MET A 1 13.34 12.04 3.32
CA MET A 1 12.98 12.83 2.11
C MET A 1 11.66 12.29 1.55
N LYS A 2 10.60 13.09 1.43
CA LYS A 2 9.29 12.62 0.93
C LYS A 2 9.38 12.17 -0.53
N LEU A 3 8.65 11.12 -0.91
CA LEU A 3 8.67 10.51 -2.27
C LEU A 3 8.38 11.55 -3.37
N GLY A 4 7.48 12.51 -3.12
CA GLY A 4 7.19 13.62 -4.04
C GLY A 4 8.43 14.42 -4.44
N ASN A 5 9.28 14.76 -3.47
CA ASN A 5 10.51 15.51 -3.75
C ASN A 5 11.53 14.69 -4.56
N LEU A 6 11.53 13.36 -4.42
CA LEU A 6 12.39 12.48 -5.22
C LEU A 6 11.89 12.37 -6.67
N LEU A 7 10.58 12.38 -6.89
CA LEU A 7 9.96 12.36 -8.21
C LEU A 7 10.29 13.63 -8.99
N GLU A 8 10.15 14.81 -8.37
CA GLU A 8 10.49 16.09 -9.01
C GLU A 8 11.98 16.16 -9.38
N LYS A 9 12.87 15.73 -8.46
CA LYS A 9 14.30 15.65 -8.76
C LYS A 9 14.61 14.71 -9.94
N ARG A 10 13.91 13.57 -10.04
CA ARG A 10 14.07 12.64 -11.17
C ARG A 10 13.56 13.26 -12.47
N LYS A 11 12.43 13.97 -12.46
CA LYS A 11 11.90 14.69 -13.63
C LYS A 11 12.91 15.72 -14.14
N ASN A 12 13.45 16.55 -13.24
CA ASN A 12 14.45 17.56 -13.60
C ASN A 12 15.73 16.94 -14.15
N LEU A 13 16.21 15.84 -13.58
CA LEU A 13 17.36 15.10 -14.12
C LEU A 13 17.07 14.47 -15.49
N LYS A 14 15.84 14.00 -15.72
CA LYS A 14 15.43 13.49 -17.04
C LYS A 14 15.45 14.60 -18.08
N GLN A 15 14.92 15.78 -17.76
CA GLN A 15 14.95 16.92 -18.67
C GLN A 15 16.38 17.36 -18.96
N ARG A 16 17.23 17.50 -17.93
CA ARG A 16 18.66 17.81 -18.09
C ARG A 16 19.38 16.78 -18.97
N LEU A 17 19.09 15.49 -18.80
CA LEU A 17 19.66 14.44 -19.64
C LEU A 17 19.25 14.58 -21.11
N LEU A 18 17.99 14.92 -21.37
CA LEU A 18 17.48 15.12 -22.73
C LEU A 18 18.10 16.37 -23.40
N SER A 19 18.42 17.40 -22.61
CA SER A 19 19.06 18.63 -23.09
C SER A 19 20.59 18.61 -23.01
N SER A 20 21.22 17.50 -22.59
CA SER A 20 22.67 17.42 -22.39
C SER A 20 23.41 17.23 -23.71
N GLN A 21 24.52 17.95 -23.86
CA GLN A 21 25.48 17.74 -24.94
C GLN A 21 26.17 16.36 -24.81
N ARG A 22 26.73 15.86 -25.92
CA ARG A 22 27.31 14.51 -26.03
C ARG A 22 28.36 14.22 -24.95
N GLU A 23 29.22 15.19 -24.66
CA GLU A 23 30.31 15.08 -23.68
C GLU A 23 29.81 14.89 -22.24
N GLN A 24 28.72 15.56 -21.87
CA GLN A 24 28.15 15.50 -20.52
C GLN A 24 27.12 14.38 -20.36
N ARG A 25 26.74 13.72 -21.45
CA ARG A 25 25.64 12.75 -21.50
C ARG A 25 25.89 11.54 -20.60
N ILE A 26 27.13 11.05 -20.53
CA ILE A 26 27.47 9.90 -19.68
C ILE A 26 27.24 10.23 -18.20
N ALA A 27 27.72 11.39 -17.73
CA ALA A 27 27.52 11.86 -16.37
C ALA A 27 26.04 12.16 -16.06
N ALA A 28 25.29 12.70 -17.03
CA ALA A 28 23.84 12.89 -16.88
C ALA A 28 23.08 11.56 -16.77
N ILE A 29 23.50 10.52 -17.51
CA ILE A 29 22.91 9.17 -17.44
C ILE A 29 23.17 8.53 -16.07
N THR A 30 24.40 8.59 -15.56
CA THR A 30 24.75 7.96 -14.27
C THR A 30 23.97 8.60 -13.12
N THR A 31 23.94 9.94 -13.07
CA THR A 31 23.19 10.68 -12.05
C THR A 31 21.68 10.41 -12.13
N TYR A 32 21.10 10.37 -13.33
CA TYR A 32 19.70 10.00 -13.53
C TYR A 32 19.41 8.57 -13.06
N ARG A 33 20.25 7.59 -13.42
CA ARG A 33 20.08 6.17 -13.05
C ARG A 33 20.08 5.99 -11.54
N THR A 34 21.03 6.59 -10.84
CA THR A 34 21.11 6.55 -9.37
C THR A 34 19.84 7.12 -8.74
N LYS A 35 19.39 8.29 -9.23
CA LYS A 35 18.17 8.90 -8.68
C LYS A 35 16.90 8.09 -9.00
N ASN A 36 16.83 7.50 -10.19
CA ASN A 36 15.74 6.62 -10.59
C ASN A 36 15.67 5.36 -9.71
N LYS A 37 16.82 4.76 -9.36
CA LYS A 37 16.88 3.64 -8.40
C LYS A 37 16.33 4.06 -7.04
N LEU A 38 16.77 5.20 -6.50
CA LEU A 38 16.29 5.74 -5.23
C LEU A 38 14.78 5.99 -5.22
N VAL A 39 14.22 6.54 -6.31
CA VAL A 39 12.77 6.73 -6.44
C VAL A 39 12.04 5.40 -6.36
N LYS A 40 12.49 4.38 -7.10
CA LYS A 40 11.86 3.05 -7.10
C LYS A 40 11.92 2.40 -5.71
N THR A 41 13.08 2.46 -5.05
CA THR A 41 13.25 1.93 -3.70
C THR A 41 12.36 2.65 -2.70
N SER A 42 12.30 3.98 -2.75
CA SER A 42 11.45 4.77 -1.85
C SER A 42 9.96 4.54 -2.12
N ALA A 43 9.54 4.39 -3.39
CA ALA A 43 8.16 4.06 -3.73
C ALA A 43 7.77 2.68 -3.21
N LYS A 44 8.65 1.68 -3.36
CA LYS A 44 8.44 0.33 -2.79
C LYS A 44 8.34 0.38 -1.27
N SER A 45 9.26 1.08 -0.61
CA SER A 45 9.23 1.24 0.84
C SER A 45 7.95 1.92 1.32
N ASN A 46 7.52 3.01 0.67
CA ASN A 46 6.27 3.69 1.02
C ASN A 46 5.04 2.78 0.86
N LYS A 47 5.00 1.99 -0.21
CA LYS A 47 3.95 0.98 -0.40
C LYS A 47 3.97 -0.05 0.72
N ASN A 48 5.14 -0.58 1.06
CA ASN A 48 5.28 -1.57 2.13
C ASN A 48 4.86 -0.99 3.47
N THR A 49 5.33 0.20 3.85
CA THR A 49 4.91 0.86 5.10
C THR A 49 3.40 1.04 5.18
N SER A 50 2.74 1.39 4.06
CA SER A 50 1.28 1.46 4.02
C SER A 50 0.59 0.11 4.18
N LEU A 51 1.17 -0.97 3.63
CA LEU A 51 0.65 -2.34 3.79
C LEU A 51 0.89 -2.87 5.20
N ASP A 52 2.08 -2.61 5.77
CA ASP A 52 2.46 -3.01 7.12
C ASP A 52 1.55 -2.33 8.15
N GLY A 53 1.20 -1.05 7.93
CA GLY A 53 0.19 -0.35 8.74
C GLY A 53 -1.18 -1.03 8.71
N LYS A 54 -1.67 -1.40 7.52
CA LYS A 54 -2.92 -2.16 7.39
C LYS A 54 -2.83 -3.54 8.05
N ALA A 55 -1.70 -4.23 7.93
CA ALA A 55 -1.49 -5.53 8.56
C ALA A 55 -1.50 -5.44 10.09
N SER A 56 -0.90 -4.37 10.65
CA SER A 56 -0.95 -4.09 12.09
C SER A 56 -2.38 -3.84 12.56
N GLU A 57 -3.15 -3.04 11.84
CA GLU A 57 -4.56 -2.76 12.15
C GLU A 57 -5.41 -4.06 12.10
N ALA A 58 -5.14 -4.94 11.14
CA ALA A 58 -5.79 -6.25 11.07
C ALA A 58 -5.43 -7.13 12.28
N GLN A 59 -4.18 -7.11 12.74
CA GLN A 59 -3.75 -7.85 13.92
C GLN A 59 -4.46 -7.34 15.18
N GLU A 60 -4.57 -6.02 15.36
CA GLU A 60 -5.31 -5.41 16.47
C GLU A 60 -6.79 -5.79 16.44
N ALA A 61 -7.43 -5.71 15.27
CA ALA A 61 -8.84 -6.10 15.10
C ALA A 61 -9.06 -7.58 15.47
N ALA A 62 -8.13 -8.46 15.08
CA ALA A 62 -8.18 -9.87 15.46
C ALA A 62 -8.05 -10.06 16.99
N SER A 63 -7.14 -9.33 17.64
CA SER A 63 -6.98 -9.38 19.10
C SER A 63 -8.21 -8.88 19.85
N MET A 64 -8.95 -7.91 19.30
CA MET A 64 -10.20 -7.40 19.88
C MET A 64 -11.44 -8.23 19.53
N GLY A 65 -11.33 -9.22 18.63
CA GLY A 65 -12.49 -9.96 18.12
C GLY A 65 -13.41 -9.15 17.20
N ASP A 66 -12.90 -8.07 16.60
CA ASP A 66 -13.60 -7.29 15.57
C ASP A 66 -13.44 -7.95 14.19
N ILE A 67 -14.30 -8.92 13.92
CA ILE A 67 -14.25 -9.75 12.73
C ILE A 67 -14.61 -8.94 11.48
N GLN A 68 -15.49 -7.94 11.61
CA GLN A 68 -15.86 -7.07 10.48
C GLN A 68 -14.66 -6.25 10.00
N THR A 69 -13.94 -5.61 10.91
CA THR A 69 -12.75 -4.82 10.57
C THR A 69 -11.63 -5.71 10.05
N LEU A 70 -11.38 -6.86 10.70
CA LEU A 70 -10.42 -7.86 10.22
C LEU A 70 -10.74 -8.31 8.79
N PHE A 71 -11.99 -8.68 8.51
CA PHE A 71 -12.42 -9.11 7.19
C PHE A 71 -12.27 -7.99 6.14
N ARG A 72 -12.67 -6.76 6.46
CA ARG A 72 -12.52 -5.60 5.57
C ARG A 72 -11.06 -5.37 5.18
N ILE A 73 -10.16 -5.35 6.17
CA ILE A 73 -8.74 -5.07 5.93
C ILE A 73 -8.08 -6.21 5.17
N THR A 74 -8.37 -7.47 5.52
CA THR A 74 -7.82 -8.63 4.80
C THR A 74 -8.31 -8.70 3.36
N ARG A 75 -9.58 -8.34 3.10
CA ARG A 75 -10.10 -8.20 1.73
C ARG A 75 -9.36 -7.13 0.94
N ASP A 76 -9.11 -5.97 1.55
CA ASP A 76 -8.33 -4.88 0.95
C ASP A 76 -6.88 -5.31 0.63
N LEU A 77 -6.23 -6.05 1.54
CA LEU A 77 -4.85 -6.52 1.40
C LEU A 77 -4.72 -7.58 0.29
N THR A 78 -5.68 -8.50 0.21
CA THR A 78 -5.68 -9.58 -0.78
C THR A 78 -6.13 -9.13 -2.17
N ARG A 79 -6.74 -7.93 -2.29
CA ARG A 79 -7.31 -7.41 -3.56
C ARG A 79 -8.26 -8.40 -4.23
N ILE A 80 -8.87 -9.30 -3.47
CA ILE A 80 -9.84 -10.24 -3.99
C ILE A 80 -11.14 -9.46 -4.21
N ASN A 81 -11.42 -9.13 -5.47
CA ASN A 81 -12.66 -8.48 -5.90
C ASN A 81 -13.81 -9.48 -6.08
N SER A 82 -13.87 -10.56 -5.28
CA SER A 82 -14.92 -11.55 -5.48
C SER A 82 -16.22 -11.05 -4.84
N SER A 83 -17.29 -11.05 -5.64
CA SER A 83 -18.67 -10.88 -5.17
C SER A 83 -19.19 -12.08 -4.38
N GLN A 84 -18.31 -13.02 -4.02
CA GLN A 84 -18.65 -14.32 -3.44
C GLN A 84 -18.67 -14.31 -1.91
N PHE A 85 -18.25 -13.23 -1.26
CA PHE A 85 -18.29 -13.15 0.18
C PHE A 85 -19.66 -12.67 0.67
N SER A 86 -20.50 -13.61 1.11
CA SER A 86 -21.73 -13.30 1.85
C SER A 86 -21.41 -12.94 3.30
N THR A 87 -21.98 -11.85 3.81
CA THR A 87 -21.86 -11.51 5.23
C THR A 87 -22.67 -12.49 6.07
N VAL A 88 -22.09 -12.96 7.18
CA VAL A 88 -22.77 -13.87 8.11
C VAL A 88 -23.82 -13.09 8.89
N LYS A 89 -25.06 -13.59 8.88
CA LYS A 89 -26.22 -13.00 9.54
C LYS A 89 -26.80 -13.98 10.55
N ASP A 90 -27.44 -13.46 11.58
CA ASP A 90 -28.28 -14.24 12.49
C ASP A 90 -29.61 -14.63 11.82
N GLU A 91 -30.42 -15.41 12.54
CA GLU A 91 -31.76 -15.83 12.12
C GLU A 91 -32.73 -14.67 11.86
N HIS A 92 -32.47 -13.50 12.43
CA HIS A 92 -33.24 -12.26 12.27
C HIS A 92 -32.66 -11.35 11.16
N GLY A 93 -31.59 -11.76 10.48
CA GLY A 93 -30.92 -11.01 9.44
C GLY A 93 -29.95 -9.92 9.93
N LYS A 94 -29.67 -9.83 11.23
CA LYS A 94 -28.67 -8.93 11.84
C LYS A 94 -27.26 -9.45 11.54
N LEU A 95 -26.34 -8.55 11.22
CA LEU A 95 -24.95 -8.91 10.92
C LEU A 95 -24.23 -9.32 12.21
N ILE A 96 -23.68 -10.54 12.22
CA ILE A 96 -22.86 -11.05 13.32
C ILE A 96 -21.42 -10.61 13.03
N THR A 97 -20.96 -9.58 13.75
CA THR A 97 -19.68 -8.90 13.46
C THR A 97 -18.68 -9.01 14.59
N LYS A 98 -19.14 -9.24 15.82
CA LYS A 98 -18.31 -9.38 17.01
C LYS A 98 -18.44 -10.77 17.61
N LEU A 99 -17.43 -11.14 18.40
CA LEU A 99 -17.38 -12.40 19.13
C LEU A 99 -18.56 -12.55 20.11
N GLU A 100 -18.99 -11.46 20.73
CA GLU A 100 -20.17 -11.42 21.62
C GLU A 100 -21.46 -11.81 20.89
N ASP A 101 -21.63 -11.37 19.64
CA ASP A 101 -22.79 -11.72 18.82
C ASP A 101 -22.75 -13.20 18.35
N GLN A 102 -21.60 -13.88 18.44
CA GLN A 102 -21.43 -15.29 18.03
C GLN A 102 -21.68 -16.30 19.15
N ILE A 103 -21.59 -15.88 20.41
CA ILE A 103 -21.70 -16.76 21.58
C ILE A 103 -23.16 -16.95 22.01
N ILE A 104 -24.08 -16.10 21.56
CA ILE A 104 -25.51 -16.27 21.79
C ILE A 104 -26.00 -17.43 20.91
N ARG A 105 -26.11 -18.61 21.52
CA ARG A 105 -26.80 -19.79 20.98
C ARG A 105 -28.22 -19.87 21.51
#